data_AF-A0A847AK28-F1
#
_entry.id   AF-A0A847AK28-F1
#
_cell.length_a   1.000
_cell.length_b   1.000
_cell.length_c   1.000
_cell.angle_alpha   90.00
_cell.angle_beta   90.00
_cell.angle_gamma   90.00
#
_symmetry.space_group_name_H-M   'P 1'
#
loop_
_entity.id
_entity.type
_entity.pdbx_description
1 polymer ?
#
loop_
_entity_poly.entity_id
_entity_poly.type
_entity_poly.pdbx_seq_one_letter_code
_entity_poly.pdbx_strand_id
1 'polypeptide(L)' 'MTWIFQPHLFTRARDIVEDFAASLDLLDETILVPIYSAREEPIPGVTSELILSKMNSDNKF' A
#
# COMPACT_ATOMS: atom_id res chain seq x y z
N MET A 1 -17.52 -0.62 -4.61
CA MET A 1 -17.50 -0.23 -3.18
C MET A 1 -16.12 0.31 -2.87
N THR A 2 -16.00 1.45 -2.19
CA THR A 2 -14.71 2.12 -1.96
C THR A 2 -14.06 1.65 -0.66
N TRP A 3 -12.77 1.30 -0.73
CA TRP A 3 -11.99 0.84 0.43
C TRP A 3 -10.86 1.81 0.76
N ILE A 4 -10.62 2.02 2.05
CA ILE A 4 -9.49 2.81 2.55
C ILE A 4 -8.53 1.86 3.25
N PHE A 5 -7.29 1.78 2.76
CA PHE A 5 -6.27 0.90 3.29
C PHE A 5 -5.09 1.69 3.86
N GLN A 6 -4.75 1.41 5.12
CA GLN A 6 -3.56 1.93 5.80
C GLN A 6 -2.55 0.80 6.00
N PRO A 7 -1.44 0.78 5.25
CA PRO A 7 -0.38 -0.19 5.50
C PRO A 7 0.24 0.06 6.88
N HIS A 8 0.60 -1.02 7.56
CA HIS A 8 1.20 -0.98 8.90
C HIS A 8 2.60 -1.60 8.85
N LEU A 9 3.58 -0.91 9.43
CA LEU A 9 5.04 -1.19 9.37
C LEU A 9 5.64 -1.02 7.97
N PHE A 10 6.77 -0.31 7.90
CA PHE A 10 7.56 -0.14 6.69
C PHE A 10 8.23 -1.46 6.29
N THR A 11 8.76 -2.22 7.25
CA THR A 11 9.39 -3.52 6.97
C THR A 11 8.42 -4.47 6.27
N ARG A 12 7.16 -4.51 6.73
CA ARG A 12 6.11 -5.31 6.11
C ARG A 12 5.76 -4.81 4.71
N ALA A 13 5.57 -3.49 4.53
CA ALA A 13 5.31 -2.94 3.20
C ALA A 13 6.43 -3.24 2.20
N ARG A 14 7.69 -3.24 2.64
CA ARG A 14 8.85 -3.61 1.83
C ARG A 14 8.84 -5.10 1.46
N ASP A 15 8.61 -5.96 2.43
CA ASP A 15 8.81 -7.42 2.27
C ASP A 15 7.71 -8.07 1.43
N ILE A 16 6.50 -7.51 1.42
CA ILE A 16 5.32 -8.07 0.72
C ILE A 16 4.59 -7.04 -0.16
N VAL A 17 5.33 -6.13 -0.80
CA VAL A 17 4.77 -5.06 -1.66
C VAL A 17 3.92 -5.62 -2.81
N GLU A 18 4.39 -6.67 -3.48
CA GLU A 18 3.72 -7.26 -4.64
C GLU A 18 2.42 -7.95 -4.23
N ASP A 19 2.42 -8.65 -3.09
CA ASP A 19 1.23 -9.31 -2.55
C ASP A 19 0.18 -8.30 -2.09
N PHE A 20 0.60 -7.16 -1.52
CA PHE A 20 -0.30 -6.06 -1.20
C PHE A 20 -0.96 -5.51 -2.45
N ALA A 21 -0.17 -5.19 -3.48
CA ALA A 21 -0.70 -4.65 -4.73
C ALA A 21 -1.69 -5.62 -5.38
N ALA A 22 -1.34 -6.90 -5.50
CA ALA A 22 -2.21 -7.93 -6.06
C ALA A 22 -3.53 -8.10 -5.27
N SER A 23 -3.48 -7.99 -3.94
CA SER A 23 -4.68 -8.08 -3.11
C SER A 23 -5.58 -6.85 -3.24
N LEU A 24 -4.99 -5.66 -3.31
CA LEU A 24 -5.73 -4.40 -3.47
C LEU A 24 -6.30 -4.23 -4.87
N ASP A 25 -5.69 -4.84 -5.89
CA ASP A 25 -6.20 -4.88 -7.27
C ASP A 25 -7.54 -5.62 -7.39
N LEU A 26 -7.91 -6.45 -6.41
CA LEU A 26 -9.20 -7.14 -6.38
C LEU A 26 -10.37 -6.24 -5.95
N LEU A 27 -10.08 -5.03 -5.47
CA LEU A 27 -11.08 -4.08 -4.98
C LEU A 27 -11.57 -3.18 -6.12
N ASP A 28 -12.86 -2.82 -6.11
CA ASP A 28 -13.44 -1.93 -7.13
C ASP A 28 -12.78 -0.55 -7.14
N GLU A 29 -12.43 -0.04 -5.94
CA GLU A 29 -11.78 1.24 -5.72
C GLU A 29 -10.99 1.20 -4.40
N THR A 30 -9.74 1.68 -4.43
CA THR A 30 -8.84 1.69 -3.27
C THR A 30 -8.26 3.07 -3.04
N ILE A 31 -8.28 3.52 -1.78
CA ILE A 31 -7.59 4.71 -1.30
C ILE A 31 -6.47 4.26 -0.36
N LEU A 32 -5.23 4.53 -0.74
CA LEU A 32 -4.03 4.21 0.02
C LEU A 32 -3.61 5.42 0.85
N VAL A 33 -3.69 5.30 2.18
CA VAL A 33 -3.18 6.35 3.08
C VAL A 33 -1.72 6.08 3.45
N PRO A 34 -0.95 7.09 3.93
CA PRO A 34 0.44 6.91 4.31
C PRO A 34 0.66 5.78 5.33
N ILE A 35 1.78 5.07 5.18
CA ILE A 35 2.16 3.94 6.03
C ILE A 35 2.21 4.36 7.50
N TYR A 36 1.52 3.62 8.36
CA TYR A 36 1.63 3.77 9.80
C TYR A 36 2.90 3.07 10.30
N SER A 37 3.85 3.85 10.81
CA SER A 37 5.21 3.39 11.11
C SER A 37 5.31 2.40 12.28
N ALA A 38 4.39 2.46 13.25
CA ALA A 38 4.37 1.61 14.43
C ALA A 38 5.73 1.44 15.14
N ARG A 39 6.46 2.56 15.34
CA ARG A 39 7.80 2.66 15.97
C ARG A 39 8.98 2.31 15.04
N GLU A 40 8.75 2.06 13.76
CA GLU A 40 9.82 1.98 12.78
C GLU A 40 10.21 3.36 12.25
N GLU A 41 11.49 3.53 11.92
CA GLU A 41 11.93 4.68 11.14
C GLU A 41 11.48 4.52 9.68
N PRO A 42 11.09 5.60 8.99
CA PRO A 42 10.79 5.56 7.56
C PRO A 42 11.91 4.92 6.76
N ILE A 43 11.57 3.93 5.95
CA ILE A 43 12.52 3.26 5.06
C ILE A 43 12.51 3.98 3.71
N PRO A 44 13.65 4.50 3.21
CA PRO A 44 13.71 5.19 1.93
C PRO A 44 13.13 4.34 0.78
N GLY A 45 12.21 4.93 0.00
CA GLY A 45 11.55 4.28 -1.12
C GLY A 45 10.39 3.35 -0.74
N VAL A 46 10.15 3.10 0.56
CA VAL A 46 9.02 2.29 1.03
C VAL A 46 7.90 3.22 1.49
N THR A 47 6.96 3.47 0.60
CA THR A 47 5.82 4.36 0.86
C THR A 47 4.54 3.76 0.30
N SER A 48 3.39 4.36 0.59
CA SER A 48 2.11 3.90 0.03
C SER A 48 2.08 4.08 -1.50
N GLU A 49 2.80 5.06 -2.03
CA GLU A 49 3.00 5.28 -3.47
C GLU A 49 3.78 4.13 -4.12
N LEU A 50 4.71 3.49 -3.39
CA LEU A 50 5.37 2.28 -3.89
C LEU A 50 4.34 1.18 -4.14
N ILE A 51 3.43 0.92 -3.20
CA ILE A 51 2.36 -0.08 -3.35
C ILE A 51 1.43 0.33 -4.52
N LEU A 52 1.01 1.60 -4.57
CA LEU A 52 0.18 2.15 -5.63
C LEU A 52 0.82 1.96 -7.03
N SER A 53 2.14 2.11 -7.13
CA SER A 53 2.89 1.95 -8.38
C SER A 53 2.90 0.50 -8.90
N LYS A 54 2.68 -0.48 -8.02
CA LYS A 54 2.65 -1.92 -8.33
C LYS A 54 1.25 -2.44 -8.65
N MET A 55 0.21 -1.70 -8.25
CA MET A 55 -1.17 -2.02 -8.58
C MET A 55 -1.46 -1.85 -10.08
N ASN A 56 -2.35 -2.67 -10.63
CA ASN A 56 -2.85 -2.58 -11.99
C ASN A 56 -4.25 -1.94 -12.07
N SER A 57 -4.92 -1.75 -10.93
CA SER A 57 -6.27 -1.16 -10.89
C SER A 57 -6.29 0.28 -11.39
N ASP A 58 -7.33 0.62 -12.16
CA ASP A 58 -7.55 1.97 -12.71
C ASP A 58 -8.12 2.94 -11.66
N ASN A 59 -8.79 2.41 -10.62
CA ASN A 59 -9.46 3.20 -9.58
C ASN A 59 -8.67 3.15 -8.26
N LYS A 60 -7.47 3.75 -8.27
CA LYS A 60 -6.57 3.79 -7.12
C LYS A 60 -6.11 5.23 -6.83
N PHE A 61 -6.14 5.62 -5.55
CA PHE A 61 -5.86 6.98 -5.09
C PHE A 61 -4.90 7.01 -3.91
#